data_AF-A0A8I6SQQ2-F1
#
_entry.id   AF-A0A8I6SQQ2-F1
#
_cell.length_a   1.000
_cell.length_b   1.000
_cell.length_c   1.000
_cell.angle_alpha   90.00
_cell.angle_beta   90.00
_cell.angle_gamma   90.00
#
_symmetry.space_group_name_H-M   'P 1'
#
loop_
_entity.id
_entity.type
_entity.pdbx_description
1 polymer ?
#
loop_
_entity_poly.entity_id
_entity_poly.type
_entity_poly.pdbx_seq_one_letter_code
_entity_poly.pdbx_strand_id
1 'polypeptide(L)'
;MPAVKSKPIQDRTSLMRKAKEAAANDTKLVFIDSREKMDSQEVLKKVKKIMNPRVTCIRIEDIRMTAEGGVAVKVEAPDDRQTLLANDALGQAGLNGRTPGNRNPRILILRVPKEIQPEDLSEQLCVNNGQEEAWERTNIRPLFTLKYGTGTREESPHLSWVVEVDPRTWKDATTRGKVYLDYQACTIKDYTGVIRCYNCQLYGHVAAVCPKKDPVCGICADTHDTRQCPRETTRSIHCHRAGKDSSHHVGSLQCEAHARAIARAWCATDYGETMDTGGKHKSNADQGKQDAASITMDTDVTEDGAIRTAEQ
;
A
#
# COMPACT_ATOMS: atom_id res chain seq x y z
N MET A 1 -12.81 25.95 31.88
CA MET A 1 -12.20 24.80 31.19
C MET A 1 -11.12 25.32 30.26
N PRO A 2 -9.85 24.87 30.33
CA PRO A 2 -8.81 25.39 29.47
C PRO A 2 -8.99 24.82 28.06
N ALA A 3 -9.04 25.71 27.07
CA ALA A 3 -9.15 25.36 25.66
C ALA A 3 -7.97 24.47 25.24
N VAL A 4 -8.28 23.23 24.85
CA VAL A 4 -7.31 22.31 24.24
C VAL A 4 -6.95 22.89 22.87
N LYS A 5 -5.82 23.58 22.80
CA LYS A 5 -5.22 24.04 21.54
C LYS A 5 -4.88 22.79 20.72
N SER A 6 -5.68 22.48 19.70
CA SER A 6 -5.36 21.44 18.73
C SER A 6 -4.06 21.83 18.02
N LYS A 7 -2.99 21.07 18.28
CA LYS A 7 -1.74 21.24 17.55
C LYS A 7 -1.95 20.82 16.08
N PRO A 8 -1.26 21.46 15.12
CA PRO A 8 -1.44 21.15 13.70
C PRO A 8 -1.07 19.69 13.45
N ILE A 9 -1.89 19.03 12.64
CA ILE A 9 -1.53 17.81 11.91
C ILE A 9 -0.13 18.06 11.33
N GLN A 10 0.83 17.18 11.62
CA GLN A 10 2.20 17.38 11.13
C GLN A 10 2.19 17.66 9.62
N ASP A 11 2.92 18.71 9.23
CA ASP A 11 2.99 19.14 7.84
C ASP A 11 3.42 17.97 6.93
N ARG A 12 2.56 17.68 5.95
CA ARG A 12 2.76 16.64 4.92
C ARG A 12 4.14 16.77 4.26
N THR A 13 4.64 18.00 4.13
CA THR A 13 5.97 18.31 3.59
C THR A 13 7.09 17.71 4.44
N SER A 14 6.99 17.81 5.78
CA SER A 14 7.99 17.22 6.68
C SER A 14 7.96 15.69 6.67
N LEU A 15 6.79 15.07 6.49
CA LEU A 15 6.65 13.62 6.40
C LEU A 15 7.23 13.08 5.09
N MET A 16 6.96 13.77 3.98
CA MET A 16 7.56 13.46 2.68
C MET A 16 9.08 13.64 2.71
N ARG A 17 9.62 14.68 3.35
CA ARG A 17 11.07 14.85 3.54
C ARG A 17 11.68 13.66 4.30
N LYS A 18 11.10 13.26 5.43
CA LYS A 18 11.56 12.10 6.20
C LYS A 18 11.49 10.79 5.41
N ALA A 19 10.47 10.62 4.57
CA ALA A 19 10.35 9.46 3.69
C ALA A 19 11.42 9.48 2.59
N LYS A 20 11.70 10.64 1.98
CA LYS A 20 12.81 10.82 1.04
C LYS A 20 14.16 10.55 1.69
N GLU A 21 14.40 11.01 2.92
CA GLU A 21 15.60 10.68 3.69
C GLU A 21 15.71 9.19 3.99
N ALA A 22 14.59 8.53 4.34
CA ALA A 22 14.55 7.09 4.54
C ALA A 22 14.80 6.31 3.23
N ALA A 23 14.29 6.80 2.10
CA ALA A 23 14.55 6.25 0.77
C ALA A 23 16.00 6.50 0.32
N ALA A 24 16.59 7.64 0.69
CA ALA A 24 18.02 7.89 0.50
C ALA A 24 18.88 6.93 1.35
N ASN A 25 18.43 6.54 2.54
CA ASN A 25 19.09 5.44 3.27
C ASN A 25 18.98 4.08 2.54
N ASP A 26 18.02 3.90 1.64
CA ASP A 26 17.93 2.70 0.80
C ASP A 26 19.02 2.69 -0.30
N THR A 27 19.58 3.85 -0.66
CA THR A 27 20.80 3.90 -1.51
C THR A 27 22.06 3.41 -0.79
N LYS A 28 21.94 3.00 0.47
CA LYS A 28 23.00 2.31 1.21
C LYS A 28 22.83 0.80 1.22
N LEU A 29 21.78 0.27 0.60
CA LEU A 29 21.49 -1.15 0.58
C LEU A 29 21.87 -1.77 -0.77
N VAL A 30 22.46 -2.96 -0.71
CA VAL A 30 22.75 -3.80 -1.88
C VAL A 30 22.23 -5.20 -1.58
N PHE A 31 21.48 -5.77 -2.52
CA PHE A 31 21.07 -7.16 -2.50
C PHE A 31 22.06 -7.97 -3.33
N ILE A 32 22.52 -9.08 -2.77
CA ILE A 32 23.40 -10.03 -3.43
C ILE A 32 22.67 -11.36 -3.49
N ASP A 33 22.26 -11.73 -4.68
CA ASP A 33 21.54 -12.97 -4.94
C ASP A 33 22.45 -13.94 -5.72
N SER A 34 22.21 -15.23 -5.55
CA SER A 34 22.86 -16.25 -6.36
C SER A 34 22.24 -16.31 -7.75
N ARG A 35 23.06 -16.52 -8.79
CA ARG A 35 22.55 -16.74 -10.16
C ARG A 35 21.83 -18.08 -10.31
N GLU A 36 22.16 -19.04 -9.45
CA GLU A 36 21.54 -20.36 -9.37
C GLU A 36 20.94 -20.60 -7.98
N LYS A 37 20.00 -21.55 -7.84
CA LYS A 37 19.44 -21.88 -6.52
C LYS A 37 20.56 -22.38 -5.59
N MET A 38 20.83 -21.63 -4.52
CA MET A 38 21.86 -21.93 -3.53
C MET A 38 21.29 -21.72 -2.12
N ASP A 39 21.87 -22.41 -1.12
CA ASP A 39 21.50 -22.20 0.27
C ASP A 39 21.94 -20.81 0.76
N SER A 40 21.06 -20.15 1.53
CA SER A 40 21.27 -18.77 1.99
C SER A 40 22.49 -18.62 2.90
N GLN A 41 22.84 -19.65 3.69
CA GLN A 41 24.06 -19.61 4.50
C GLN A 41 25.30 -19.72 3.62
N GLU A 42 25.24 -20.47 2.53
CA GLU A 42 26.34 -20.58 1.58
C GLU A 42 26.57 -19.25 0.84
N VAL A 43 25.50 -18.59 0.37
CA VAL A 43 25.58 -17.25 -0.21
C VAL A 43 26.22 -16.28 0.79
N LEU A 44 25.78 -16.29 2.04
CA LEU A 44 26.36 -15.44 3.09
C LEU A 44 27.85 -15.71 3.34
N LYS A 45 28.28 -16.98 3.33
CA LYS A 45 29.71 -17.33 3.47
C LYS A 45 30.53 -16.80 2.29
N LYS A 46 30.04 -16.97 1.06
CA LYS A 46 30.70 -16.45 -0.15
C LYS A 46 30.81 -14.93 -0.11
N VAL A 47 29.71 -14.24 0.22
CA VAL A 47 29.67 -12.78 0.36
C VAL A 47 30.68 -12.31 1.41
N LYS A 48 30.71 -12.89 2.61
CA LYS A 48 31.68 -12.52 3.66
C LYS A 48 33.14 -12.73 3.25
N LYS A 49 33.42 -13.76 2.44
CA LYS A 49 34.77 -14.02 1.92
C LYS A 49 35.19 -12.98 0.89
N ILE A 50 34.31 -12.61 -0.02
CA ILE A 50 34.56 -11.63 -1.09
C ILE A 50 34.62 -10.21 -0.52
N MET A 51 33.69 -9.88 0.37
CA MET A 51 33.55 -8.56 0.98
C MET A 51 34.34 -8.42 2.28
N ASN A 52 35.52 -9.02 2.38
CA ASN A 52 36.34 -8.85 3.59
C ASN A 52 36.72 -7.36 3.73
N PRO A 53 36.19 -6.62 4.74
CA PRO A 53 36.40 -5.17 4.84
C PRO A 53 37.86 -4.78 5.01
N ARG A 54 38.70 -5.71 5.50
CA ARG A 54 40.15 -5.51 5.64
C ARG A 54 40.89 -5.42 4.30
N VAL A 55 40.28 -5.94 3.23
CA VAL A 55 40.84 -5.96 1.88
C VAL A 55 40.12 -4.96 1.00
N THR A 56 38.79 -5.00 0.98
CA THR A 56 37.98 -4.15 0.10
C THR A 56 37.86 -2.71 0.60
N CYS A 57 38.17 -2.44 1.89
CA CYS A 57 37.97 -1.16 2.56
C CYS A 57 36.52 -0.63 2.53
N ILE A 58 35.55 -1.50 2.19
CA ILE A 58 34.12 -1.18 2.20
C ILE A 58 33.61 -1.21 3.64
N ARG A 59 32.99 -0.11 4.07
CA ARG A 59 32.41 -0.01 5.42
C ARG A 59 30.99 -0.57 5.43
N ILE A 60 30.80 -1.64 6.19
CA ILE A 60 29.54 -2.38 6.28
C ILE A 60 28.87 -2.09 7.62
N GLU A 61 27.64 -1.58 7.58
CA GLU A 61 26.81 -1.34 8.76
C GLU A 61 26.05 -2.60 9.20
N ASP A 62 25.52 -3.37 8.24
CA ASP A 62 24.71 -4.56 8.52
C ASP A 62 24.78 -5.59 7.37
N ILE A 63 24.65 -6.87 7.70
CA ILE A 63 24.51 -7.97 6.73
C ILE A 63 23.44 -8.93 7.24
N ARG A 64 22.43 -9.18 6.41
CA ARG A 64 21.34 -10.11 6.74
C ARG A 64 20.95 -10.97 5.55
N MET A 65 20.42 -12.17 5.82
CA MET A 65 19.83 -13.02 4.79
C MET A 65 18.46 -12.48 4.38
N THR A 66 18.08 -12.65 3.12
CA THR A 66 16.76 -12.28 2.59
C THR A 66 15.82 -13.48 2.57
N ALA A 67 14.51 -13.23 2.51
CA ALA A 67 13.51 -14.29 2.38
C ALA A 67 13.59 -15.03 1.03
N GLU A 68 14.13 -14.38 -0.01
CA GLU A 68 14.36 -14.95 -1.35
C GLU A 68 15.65 -15.79 -1.42
N GLY A 69 16.36 -15.91 -0.29
CA GLY A 69 17.52 -16.76 -0.13
C GLY A 69 18.87 -16.12 -0.44
N GLY A 70 18.90 -14.82 -0.77
CA GLY A 70 20.11 -14.03 -0.95
C GLY A 70 20.56 -13.30 0.32
N VAL A 71 21.39 -12.26 0.15
CA VAL A 71 21.99 -11.47 1.23
C VAL A 71 21.79 -9.98 0.98
N ALA A 72 21.27 -9.26 1.96
CA ALA A 72 21.22 -7.80 1.95
C ALA A 72 22.40 -7.25 2.75
N VAL A 73 23.18 -6.37 2.13
CA VAL A 73 24.34 -5.70 2.72
C VAL A 73 24.05 -4.20 2.78
N LYS A 74 24.14 -3.64 3.99
CA LYS A 74 24.01 -2.22 4.23
C LYS A 74 25.40 -1.62 4.39
N VAL A 75 25.76 -0.65 3.56
CA VAL A 75 27.04 0.06 3.59
C VAL A 75 26.90 1.45 4.22
N GLU A 76 28.03 2.05 4.63
CA GLU A 76 28.00 3.39 5.24
C GLU A 76 27.79 4.50 4.19
N ALA A 77 28.56 4.46 3.10
CA ALA A 77 28.58 5.49 2.06
C ALA A 77 27.98 5.01 0.72
N PRO A 78 27.39 5.92 -0.10
CA PRO A 78 26.95 5.58 -1.46
C PRO A 78 28.07 5.08 -2.37
N ASP A 79 29.29 5.59 -2.21
CA ASP A 79 30.46 5.19 -3.00
C ASP A 79 30.90 3.75 -2.68
N ASP A 80 30.75 3.33 -1.41
CA ASP A 80 30.98 1.95 -0.97
C ASP A 80 30.02 0.99 -1.69
N ARG A 81 28.77 1.41 -1.94
CA ARG A 81 27.79 0.65 -2.72
C ARG A 81 28.22 0.52 -4.17
N GLN A 82 28.70 1.60 -4.80
CA GLN A 82 29.17 1.54 -6.18
C GLN A 82 30.37 0.58 -6.31
N THR A 83 31.31 0.67 -5.37
CA THR A 83 32.47 -0.22 -5.29
C THR A 83 32.04 -1.68 -5.12
N LEU A 84 31.04 -1.93 -4.28
CA LEU A 84 30.49 -3.27 -4.09
C LEU A 84 29.85 -3.84 -5.36
N LEU A 85 29.04 -3.05 -6.05
CA LEU A 85 28.37 -3.47 -7.29
C LEU A 85 29.35 -3.71 -8.43
N ALA A 86 30.44 -2.95 -8.48
CA ALA A 86 31.50 -3.09 -9.49
C ALA A 86 32.50 -4.22 -9.17
N ASN A 87 32.33 -4.95 -8.06
CA ASN A 87 33.27 -6.00 -7.66
C ASN A 87 33.07 -7.28 -8.48
N ASP A 88 33.92 -7.49 -9.49
CA ASP A 88 33.90 -8.66 -10.37
C ASP A 88 34.00 -10.01 -9.65
N ALA A 89 34.57 -10.05 -8.44
CA ALA A 89 34.66 -11.28 -7.65
C ALA A 89 33.26 -11.82 -7.27
N LEU A 90 32.24 -10.96 -7.21
CA LEU A 90 30.85 -11.42 -7.06
C LEU A 90 30.41 -12.23 -8.27
N GLY A 91 30.65 -11.71 -9.48
CA GLY A 91 30.33 -12.40 -10.73
C GLY A 91 31.08 -13.71 -10.89
N GLN A 92 32.38 -13.72 -10.57
CA GLN A 92 33.22 -14.93 -10.58
C GLN A 92 32.75 -16.00 -9.60
N ALA A 93 32.11 -15.60 -8.49
CA ALA A 93 31.54 -16.51 -7.50
C ALA A 93 30.10 -16.95 -7.83
N GLY A 94 29.58 -16.60 -9.01
CA GLY A 94 28.20 -16.90 -9.41
C GLY A 94 27.14 -16.06 -8.69
N LEU A 95 27.53 -14.91 -8.14
CA LEU A 95 26.64 -13.99 -7.45
C LEU A 95 26.31 -12.79 -8.35
N ASN A 96 25.20 -12.11 -8.03
CA ASN A 96 24.79 -10.88 -8.68
C ASN A 96 24.42 -9.84 -7.64
N GLY A 97 25.11 -8.69 -7.66
CA GLY A 97 24.78 -7.53 -6.86
C GLY A 97 23.73 -6.68 -7.57
N ARG A 98 22.65 -6.33 -6.88
CA ARG A 98 21.63 -5.41 -7.37
C ARG A 98 21.24 -4.41 -6.30
N THR A 99 20.67 -3.31 -6.74
CA THR A 99 20.14 -2.30 -5.85
C THR A 99 18.68 -2.60 -5.54
N PRO A 100 18.12 -2.08 -4.43
CA PRO A 100 16.69 -2.03 -4.27
C PRO A 100 16.09 -1.35 -5.52
N GLY A 101 15.25 -2.08 -6.24
CA GLY A 101 14.48 -1.52 -7.34
C GLY A 101 13.23 -0.85 -6.78
N ASN A 102 12.78 0.23 -7.41
CA ASN A 102 11.44 0.72 -7.18
C ASN A 102 10.44 -0.31 -7.69
N ARG A 103 9.35 -0.53 -6.95
CA ARG A 103 8.25 -1.34 -7.45
C ARG A 103 7.41 -0.53 -8.44
N ASN A 104 6.72 -1.24 -9.32
CA ASN A 104 5.72 -0.63 -10.17
C ASN A 104 4.50 -0.14 -9.36
N PRO A 105 3.83 0.92 -9.84
CA PRO A 105 2.66 1.49 -9.20
C PRO A 105 1.46 0.55 -9.31
N ARG A 106 0.48 0.77 -8.45
CA ARG A 106 -0.70 -0.10 -8.35
C ARG A 106 -1.96 0.72 -8.36
N ILE A 107 -2.95 0.21 -9.08
CA ILE A 107 -4.29 0.76 -9.15
C ILE A 107 -5.27 -0.21 -8.50
N LEU A 108 -6.30 0.36 -7.86
CA LEU A 108 -7.46 -0.37 -7.34
C LEU A 108 -8.63 -0.12 -8.29
N ILE A 109 -9.03 -1.16 -9.02
CA ILE A 109 -10.19 -1.15 -9.91
C ILE A 109 -11.39 -1.63 -9.10
N LEU A 110 -12.39 -0.77 -8.95
CA LEU A 110 -13.58 -1.06 -8.16
C LEU A 110 -14.68 -1.66 -9.02
N ARG A 111 -15.54 -2.47 -8.38
CA ARG A 111 -16.77 -3.01 -8.98
C ARG A 111 -16.48 -3.84 -10.25
N VAL A 112 -15.50 -4.73 -10.19
CA VAL A 112 -15.22 -5.68 -11.27
C VAL A 112 -16.06 -6.94 -11.05
N PRO A 113 -16.75 -7.50 -12.05
CA PRO A 113 -17.48 -8.76 -11.92
C PRO A 113 -16.60 -9.88 -11.38
N LYS A 114 -17.18 -10.69 -10.51
CA LYS A 114 -16.45 -11.73 -9.77
C LYS A 114 -15.97 -12.88 -10.68
N GLU A 115 -16.60 -13.04 -11.83
CA GLU A 115 -16.35 -14.11 -12.80
C GLU A 115 -15.08 -13.86 -13.63
N ILE A 116 -14.64 -12.60 -13.72
CA ILE A 116 -13.47 -12.20 -14.51
C ILE A 116 -12.19 -12.80 -13.90
N GLN A 117 -11.45 -13.54 -14.72
CA GLN A 117 -10.16 -14.11 -14.37
C GLN A 117 -9.01 -13.11 -14.58
N PRO A 118 -7.84 -13.29 -13.93
CA PRO A 118 -6.69 -12.40 -14.10
C PRO A 118 -6.28 -12.18 -15.56
N GLU A 119 -6.27 -13.25 -16.35
CA GLU A 119 -5.84 -13.23 -17.74
C GLU A 119 -6.81 -12.41 -18.60
N ASP A 120 -8.11 -12.63 -18.43
CA ASP A 120 -9.18 -11.88 -19.10
C ASP A 120 -9.17 -10.42 -18.68
N LEU A 121 -8.98 -10.14 -17.37
CA LEU A 121 -8.89 -8.76 -16.86
C LEU A 121 -7.77 -7.99 -17.57
N SER A 122 -6.61 -8.62 -17.72
CA SER A 122 -5.44 -7.99 -18.36
C SER A 122 -5.69 -7.71 -19.85
N GLU A 123 -6.34 -8.66 -20.53
CA GLU A 123 -6.70 -8.54 -21.94
C GLU A 123 -7.76 -7.46 -22.17
N GLN A 124 -8.84 -7.46 -21.38
CA GLN A 124 -9.88 -6.43 -21.45
C GLN A 124 -9.33 -5.04 -21.14
N LEU A 125 -8.45 -4.92 -20.15
CA LEU A 125 -7.80 -3.63 -19.85
C LEU A 125 -6.97 -3.14 -21.04
N CYS A 126 -6.17 -4.02 -21.64
CA CYS A 126 -5.34 -3.71 -22.79
C CYS A 126 -6.18 -3.31 -24.02
N VAL A 127 -7.15 -4.13 -24.42
CA VAL A 127 -7.95 -3.91 -25.64
C VAL A 127 -8.90 -2.72 -25.48
N ASN A 128 -9.62 -2.62 -24.36
CA ASN A 128 -10.70 -1.64 -24.20
C ASN A 128 -10.20 -0.26 -23.77
N ASN A 129 -8.94 -0.14 -23.35
CA ASN A 129 -8.32 1.14 -22.96
C ASN A 129 -7.11 1.52 -23.83
N GLY A 130 -6.67 0.63 -24.72
CA GLY A 130 -5.51 0.76 -25.61
C GLY A 130 -5.66 1.73 -26.78
N GLN A 131 -6.70 2.59 -26.77
CA GLN A 131 -6.71 3.77 -27.65
C GLN A 131 -5.56 4.73 -27.32
N GLU A 132 -4.96 4.61 -26.14
CA GLU A 132 -3.68 5.21 -25.79
C GLU A 132 -2.57 4.15 -25.76
N GLU A 133 -1.36 4.49 -26.22
CA GLU A 133 -0.15 3.66 -26.16
C GLU A 133 0.28 3.27 -24.72
N ALA A 134 -0.49 3.68 -23.70
CA ALA A 134 -0.21 3.35 -22.31
C ALA A 134 -0.55 1.89 -21.96
N TRP A 135 -1.64 1.32 -22.50
CA TRP A 135 -2.23 0.06 -22.00
C TRP A 135 -1.69 -1.19 -22.71
N GLU A 136 -0.47 -1.60 -22.40
CA GLU A 136 0.13 -2.83 -22.92
C GLU A 136 -0.02 -4.02 -21.97
N ARG A 137 -0.36 -5.20 -22.49
CA ARG A 137 -0.56 -6.42 -21.68
C ARG A 137 0.67 -6.80 -20.83
N THR A 138 1.88 -6.59 -21.34
CA THR A 138 3.14 -6.86 -20.62
C THR A 138 3.34 -5.98 -19.38
N ASN A 139 2.68 -4.82 -19.36
CA ASN A 139 2.77 -3.84 -18.30
C ASN A 139 1.63 -3.96 -17.29
N ILE A 140 0.71 -4.91 -17.45
CA ILE A 140 -0.47 -5.08 -16.60
C ILE A 140 -0.35 -6.41 -15.86
N ARG A 141 -0.28 -6.36 -14.53
CA ARG A 141 -0.16 -7.55 -13.68
C ARG A 141 -1.22 -7.54 -12.58
N PRO A 142 -2.33 -8.30 -12.72
CA PRO A 142 -3.28 -8.50 -11.63
C PRO A 142 -2.59 -9.17 -10.44
N LEU A 143 -2.75 -8.63 -9.23
CA LEU A 143 -2.09 -9.15 -8.04
C LEU A 143 -3.04 -9.96 -7.17
N PHE A 144 -4.12 -9.32 -6.72
CA PHE A 144 -5.10 -9.92 -5.82
C PHE A 144 -6.38 -9.08 -5.82
N THR A 145 -7.40 -9.63 -5.17
CA THR A 145 -8.72 -9.02 -5.09
C THR A 145 -9.10 -8.71 -3.65
N LEU A 146 -9.83 -7.62 -3.47
CA LEU A 146 -10.44 -7.19 -2.22
C LEU A 146 -11.96 -7.29 -2.33
N LYS A 147 -12.62 -7.39 -1.18
CA LYS A 147 -14.08 -7.28 -1.08
C LYS A 147 -14.54 -5.92 -1.61
N TYR A 148 -15.64 -5.92 -2.35
CA TYR A 148 -16.35 -4.72 -2.76
C TYR A 148 -17.66 -4.59 -1.96
N GLY A 149 -17.99 -3.40 -1.49
CA GLY A 149 -19.23 -3.15 -0.73
C GLY A 149 -19.24 -3.71 0.70
N THR A 150 -20.44 -3.80 1.28
CA THR A 150 -20.67 -4.17 2.69
C THR A 150 -20.93 -5.66 2.94
N GLY A 151 -21.40 -6.42 1.92
CA GLY A 151 -21.68 -7.87 2.01
C GLY A 151 -20.44 -8.76 2.04
N THR A 152 -20.56 -10.07 2.26
CA THR A 152 -19.39 -10.97 2.23
C THR A 152 -18.77 -11.04 0.83
N ARG A 153 -17.56 -11.60 0.75
CA ARG A 153 -16.89 -11.78 -0.55
C ARG A 153 -17.60 -12.84 -1.40
N GLU A 154 -18.23 -13.81 -0.75
CA GLU A 154 -19.04 -14.86 -1.36
C GLU A 154 -20.31 -14.28 -2.00
N GLU A 155 -21.04 -13.42 -1.27
CA GLU A 155 -22.32 -12.85 -1.67
C GLU A 155 -22.21 -11.74 -2.73
N SER A 156 -21.10 -10.99 -2.74
CA SER A 156 -20.95 -9.88 -3.67
C SER A 156 -20.73 -10.37 -5.11
N PRO A 157 -21.53 -9.92 -6.10
CA PRO A 157 -21.29 -10.22 -7.52
C PRO A 157 -20.08 -9.45 -8.08
N HIS A 158 -19.49 -8.54 -7.30
CA HIS A 158 -18.33 -7.76 -7.71
C HIS A 158 -17.19 -7.87 -6.69
N LEU A 159 -15.98 -7.70 -7.18
CA LEU A 159 -14.73 -7.59 -6.42
C LEU A 159 -14.04 -6.26 -6.75
N SER A 160 -13.06 -5.89 -5.93
CA SER A 160 -12.10 -4.84 -6.30
C SER A 160 -10.76 -5.47 -6.62
N TRP A 161 -10.15 -5.14 -7.75
CA TRP A 161 -8.86 -5.68 -8.15
C TRP A 161 -7.73 -4.73 -7.83
N VAL A 162 -6.67 -5.24 -7.21
CA VAL A 162 -5.39 -4.56 -7.15
C VAL A 162 -4.55 -5.05 -8.32
N VAL A 163 -4.19 -4.12 -9.20
CA VAL A 163 -3.42 -4.39 -10.41
C VAL A 163 -2.15 -3.56 -10.35
N GLU A 164 -1.01 -4.21 -10.55
CA GLU A 164 0.26 -3.53 -10.75
C GLU A 164 0.40 -3.16 -12.22
N VAL A 165 0.80 -1.92 -12.47
CA VAL A 165 0.91 -1.36 -13.81
C VAL A 165 2.21 -0.57 -13.95
N ASP A 166 2.70 -0.30 -15.15
CA ASP A 166 3.85 0.59 -15.35
C ASP A 166 3.48 2.07 -15.07
N PRO A 167 4.48 2.98 -14.94
CA PRO A 167 4.23 4.40 -14.70
C PRO A 167 3.32 5.08 -15.71
N ARG A 168 3.40 4.73 -16.99
CA ARG A 168 2.60 5.36 -18.05
C ARG A 168 1.14 4.97 -17.91
N THR A 169 0.86 3.67 -17.77
CA THR A 169 -0.50 3.17 -17.50
C THR A 169 -1.07 3.78 -16.23
N TRP A 170 -0.29 3.85 -15.13
CA TRP A 170 -0.77 4.44 -13.88
C TRP A 170 -1.16 5.91 -14.05
N LYS A 171 -0.37 6.70 -14.77
CA LYS A 171 -0.63 8.12 -15.00
C LYS A 171 -1.92 8.31 -15.80
N ASP A 172 -2.11 7.54 -16.87
CA ASP A 172 -3.37 7.60 -17.64
C ASP A 172 -4.56 7.16 -16.77
N ALA A 173 -4.46 6.00 -16.14
CA ALA A 173 -5.50 5.41 -15.29
C ALA A 173 -5.97 6.37 -14.19
N THR A 174 -5.03 7.03 -13.51
CA THR A 174 -5.34 7.98 -12.42
C THR A 174 -5.82 9.33 -12.93
N THR A 175 -5.38 9.78 -14.11
CA THR A 175 -5.87 11.01 -14.74
C THR A 175 -7.33 10.85 -15.18
N ARG A 176 -7.68 9.71 -15.77
CA ARG A 176 -9.05 9.39 -16.21
C ARG A 176 -9.98 9.06 -15.04
N GLY A 177 -9.45 8.42 -14.00
CA GLY A 177 -10.21 7.98 -12.82
C GLY A 177 -11.14 6.77 -13.06
N LYS A 178 -11.13 6.20 -14.27
CA LYS A 178 -11.92 5.02 -14.65
C LYS A 178 -11.25 4.27 -15.79
N VAL A 179 -11.53 2.97 -15.88
CA VAL A 179 -11.18 2.07 -17.00
C VAL A 179 -12.43 1.39 -17.53
N TYR A 180 -12.35 0.90 -18.75
CA TYR A 180 -13.39 0.13 -19.40
C TYR A 180 -13.04 -1.37 -19.36
N LEU A 181 -14.01 -2.18 -18.95
CA LEU A 181 -13.99 -3.63 -19.04
C LEU A 181 -15.22 -4.02 -19.86
N ASP A 182 -15.03 -4.54 -21.07
CA ASP A 182 -16.06 -4.90 -22.06
C ASP A 182 -17.30 -4.00 -22.03
N TYR A 183 -18.32 -4.39 -21.26
CA TYR A 183 -19.63 -3.74 -21.20
C TYR A 183 -19.81 -2.79 -20.01
N GLN A 184 -18.74 -2.39 -19.30
CA GLN A 184 -18.85 -1.49 -18.15
C GLN A 184 -17.64 -0.58 -17.94
N ALA A 185 -17.87 0.54 -17.26
CA ALA A 185 -16.82 1.39 -16.74
C ALA A 185 -16.62 1.13 -15.24
N CYS A 186 -15.37 0.89 -14.84
CA CYS A 186 -14.95 0.65 -13.47
C CYS A 186 -14.14 1.84 -12.94
N THR A 187 -14.49 2.32 -11.75
CA THR A 187 -13.75 3.41 -11.09
C THR A 187 -12.37 2.94 -10.63
N ILE A 188 -11.36 3.79 -10.81
CA ILE A 188 -10.00 3.55 -10.34
C ILE A 188 -9.71 4.40 -9.10
N LYS A 189 -8.89 3.85 -8.19
CA LYS A 189 -8.20 4.59 -7.14
C LYS A 189 -6.72 4.23 -7.13
N ASP A 190 -5.86 5.16 -6.70
CA ASP A 190 -4.46 4.82 -6.41
C ASP A 190 -4.40 3.81 -5.25
N TYR A 191 -3.52 2.82 -5.39
CA TYR A 191 -3.32 1.80 -4.37
C TYR A 191 -1.87 1.80 -3.88
N THR A 192 -1.59 2.62 -2.87
CA THR A 192 -0.24 2.70 -2.29
C THR A 192 0.19 1.40 -1.57
N GLY A 193 -0.75 0.53 -1.19
CA GLY A 193 -0.45 -0.81 -0.67
C GLY A 193 0.36 -0.82 0.63
N VAL A 194 -0.03 0.02 1.60
CA VAL A 194 0.62 0.06 2.92
C VAL A 194 0.19 -1.14 3.75
N ILE A 195 1.13 -2.05 4.01
CA ILE A 195 0.87 -3.26 4.81
C ILE A 195 0.93 -2.92 6.30
N ARG A 196 -0.16 -3.20 7.00
CA ARG A 196 -0.26 -3.17 8.46
C ARG A 196 -0.43 -4.58 9.01
N CYS A 197 0.40 -4.95 9.98
CA CYS A 197 0.29 -6.20 10.70
C CYS A 197 -0.92 -6.14 11.65
N TYR A 198 -1.92 -7.00 11.46
CA TYR A 198 -3.09 -7.06 12.34
C TYR A 198 -2.79 -7.67 13.72
N ASN A 199 -1.62 -8.29 13.90
CA ASN A 199 -1.19 -8.81 15.20
C ASN A 199 -0.54 -7.72 16.06
N CYS A 200 0.48 -7.01 15.55
CA CYS A 200 1.21 -6.01 16.36
C CYS A 200 0.89 -4.54 16.02
N GLN A 201 0.03 -4.30 15.03
CA GLN A 201 -0.34 -2.98 14.49
C GLN A 201 0.79 -2.19 13.81
N LEU A 202 2.00 -2.76 13.72
CA LEU A 202 3.13 -2.14 13.02
C LEU A 202 3.01 -2.26 11.50
N TYR A 203 3.72 -1.39 10.79
CA TYR A 203 3.77 -1.38 9.33
C TYR A 203 4.94 -2.21 8.79
N GLY A 204 4.76 -2.77 7.59
CA GLY A 204 5.83 -3.42 6.82
C GLY A 204 5.85 -4.94 6.87
N HIS A 205 4.95 -5.59 7.59
CA HIS A 205 4.80 -7.05 7.56
C HIS A 205 3.35 -7.47 7.84
N VAL A 206 3.00 -8.70 7.45
CA VAL A 206 1.68 -9.31 7.70
C VAL A 206 1.68 -10.09 9.01
N ALA A 207 0.49 -10.37 9.56
CA ALA A 207 0.34 -11.11 10.82
C ALA A 207 1.00 -12.50 10.80
N ALA A 208 0.96 -13.19 9.66
CA ALA A 208 1.51 -14.54 9.50
C ALA A 208 3.03 -14.65 9.76
N VAL A 209 3.77 -13.56 9.56
CA VAL A 209 5.24 -13.50 9.79
C VAL A 209 5.59 -12.54 10.93
N CYS A 210 4.62 -12.24 11.80
CA CYS A 210 4.84 -11.33 12.91
C CYS A 210 5.74 -11.98 13.97
N PRO A 211 6.84 -11.32 14.39
CA PRO A 211 7.73 -11.87 15.42
C PRO A 211 7.14 -11.76 16.84
N LYS A 212 6.08 -10.96 17.01
CA LYS A 212 5.48 -10.71 18.33
C LYS A 212 4.48 -11.82 18.66
N LYS A 213 4.64 -12.44 19.83
CA LYS A 213 3.70 -13.46 20.33
C LYS A 213 2.35 -12.85 20.72
N ASP A 214 2.39 -11.80 21.55
CA ASP A 214 1.15 -11.22 22.07
C ASP A 214 0.55 -10.18 21.11
N PRO A 215 -0.76 -10.26 20.81
CA PRO A 215 -1.41 -9.29 19.95
C PRO A 215 -1.46 -7.90 20.60
N VAL A 216 -1.62 -6.88 19.77
CA VAL A 216 -1.94 -5.51 20.16
C VAL A 216 -3.25 -5.17 19.49
N CYS A 217 -4.21 -4.72 20.29
CA CYS A 217 -5.51 -4.31 19.80
C CYS A 217 -5.38 -3.06 18.92
N GLY A 218 -5.92 -3.12 17.70
CA GLY A 218 -5.95 -2.00 16.76
C GLY A 218 -6.97 -0.91 17.11
N ILE A 219 -7.88 -1.19 18.05
CA ILE A 219 -8.86 -0.24 18.58
C ILE A 219 -8.27 0.46 19.79
N CYS A 220 -7.92 -0.27 20.85
CA CYS A 220 -7.55 0.36 22.13
C CYS A 220 -6.06 0.29 22.48
N ALA A 221 -5.19 -0.31 21.67
CA ALA A 221 -3.75 -0.45 21.93
C ALA A 221 -3.34 -1.35 23.12
N ASP A 222 -4.28 -2.05 23.78
CA ASP A 222 -3.98 -3.04 24.83
C ASP A 222 -3.63 -4.42 24.25
N THR A 223 -3.18 -5.35 25.10
CA THR A 223 -2.73 -6.70 24.71
C THR A 223 -3.91 -7.67 24.59
N HIS A 224 -4.62 -7.64 23.46
CA HIS A 224 -5.64 -8.64 23.07
C HIS A 224 -5.94 -8.58 21.56
N ASP A 225 -6.67 -9.58 21.05
CA ASP A 225 -7.15 -9.58 19.67
C ASP A 225 -8.17 -8.45 19.45
N THR A 226 -8.02 -7.69 18.36
CA THR A 226 -8.89 -6.55 18.05
C THR A 226 -10.37 -6.92 17.98
N ARG A 227 -10.69 -8.15 17.57
CA ARG A 227 -12.07 -8.68 17.46
C ARG A 227 -12.74 -8.87 18.82
N GLN A 228 -11.95 -8.94 19.89
CA GLN A 228 -12.42 -9.12 21.27
C GLN A 228 -12.34 -7.81 22.07
N CYS A 229 -12.13 -6.67 21.40
CA CYS A 229 -11.96 -5.41 22.10
C CYS A 229 -13.30 -4.95 22.72
N PRO A 230 -13.37 -4.72 24.04
CA PRO A 230 -14.58 -4.22 24.68
C PRO A 230 -14.70 -2.70 24.61
N ARG A 231 -13.70 -1.99 24.05
CA ARG A 231 -13.66 -0.53 24.04
C ARG A 231 -14.17 0.01 22.71
N GLU A 232 -14.93 1.10 22.79
CA GLU A 232 -15.38 1.85 21.61
C GLU A 232 -14.42 3.00 21.25
N THR A 233 -13.69 3.51 22.24
CA THR A 233 -12.73 4.60 22.04
C THR A 233 -11.47 4.10 21.35
N THR A 234 -11.12 4.74 20.23
CA THR A 234 -9.89 4.40 19.50
C THR A 234 -8.66 5.06 20.10
N ARG A 235 -7.57 4.29 20.16
CA ARG A 235 -6.25 4.69 20.61
C ARG A 235 -5.19 4.11 19.68
N SER A 236 -4.50 4.96 18.93
CA SER A 236 -3.37 4.55 18.09
C SER A 236 -2.17 4.18 18.95
N ILE A 237 -1.75 2.92 18.92
CA ILE A 237 -0.57 2.45 19.65
C ILE A 237 0.69 3.24 19.29
N HIS A 238 0.83 3.68 18.04
CA HIS A 238 2.00 4.40 17.56
C HIS A 238 2.10 5.78 18.16
N CYS A 239 1.01 6.54 18.08
CA CYS A 239 0.96 7.90 18.60
C CYS A 239 0.96 7.90 20.13
N HIS A 240 0.30 6.91 20.76
CA HIS A 240 0.32 6.72 22.20
C HIS A 240 1.75 6.48 22.72
N ARG A 241 2.50 5.55 22.13
CA ARG A 241 3.90 5.29 22.49
C ARG A 241 4.82 6.49 22.24
N ALA A 242 4.47 7.33 21.26
CA ALA A 242 5.22 8.55 20.95
C ALA A 242 4.84 9.75 21.84
N GLY A 243 3.93 9.59 22.81
CA GLY A 243 3.46 10.69 23.66
C GLY A 243 2.68 11.77 22.89
N LYS A 244 2.04 11.40 21.78
CA LYS A 244 1.25 12.29 20.92
C LYS A 244 -0.24 12.06 21.11
N ASP A 245 -1.06 12.96 20.57
CA ASP A 245 -2.50 12.68 20.47
C ASP A 245 -2.70 11.35 19.76
N SER A 246 -3.43 10.46 20.43
CA SER A 246 -3.63 9.09 20.00
C SER A 246 -5.10 8.76 19.79
N SER A 247 -5.99 9.74 19.84
CA SER A 247 -7.46 9.58 19.80
C SER A 247 -7.97 9.29 18.39
N HIS A 248 -7.36 8.32 17.72
CA HIS A 248 -7.64 7.92 16.34
C HIS A 248 -7.21 6.48 16.09
N HIS A 249 -7.80 5.86 15.07
CA HIS A 249 -7.40 4.54 14.58
C HIS A 249 -5.97 4.56 13.98
N VAL A 250 -5.21 3.47 14.17
CA VAL A 250 -3.82 3.32 13.69
C VAL A 250 -3.64 3.65 12.20
N GLY A 251 -4.61 3.33 11.34
CA GLY A 251 -4.60 3.64 9.90
C GLY A 251 -5.27 4.95 9.50
N SER A 252 -5.58 5.85 10.45
CA SER A 252 -6.09 7.19 10.13
C SER A 252 -5.01 8.04 9.42
N LEU A 253 -5.44 9.03 8.63
CA LEU A 253 -4.54 10.05 8.08
C LEU A 253 -3.92 10.93 9.18
N GLN A 254 -4.52 10.96 10.37
CA GLN A 254 -3.98 11.66 11.55
C GLN A 254 -2.84 10.87 12.23
N CYS A 255 -2.70 9.57 11.93
CA CYS A 255 -1.63 8.76 12.49
C CYS A 255 -0.33 9.03 11.77
N GLU A 256 0.65 9.63 12.45
CA GLU A 256 1.96 9.91 11.87
C GLU A 256 2.64 8.64 11.34
N ALA A 257 2.54 7.53 12.07
CA ALA A 257 3.14 6.27 11.64
C ALA A 257 2.53 5.77 10.32
N HIS A 258 1.21 5.95 10.15
CA HIS A 258 0.52 5.63 8.91
C HIS A 258 0.96 6.54 7.77
N ALA A 259 0.98 7.86 8.00
CA ALA A 259 1.39 8.83 6.99
C ALA A 259 2.85 8.62 6.55
N ARG A 260 3.76 8.30 7.49
CA ARG A 260 5.14 7.89 7.16
C ARG A 260 5.17 6.59 6.36
N ALA A 261 4.31 5.63 6.66
CA ALA A 261 4.24 4.38 5.91
C ALA A 261 3.75 4.59 4.47
N ILE A 262 2.74 5.44 4.27
CA ILE A 262 2.29 5.88 2.93
C ILE A 262 3.44 6.56 2.19
N ALA A 263 4.11 7.53 2.81
CA ALA A 263 5.19 8.27 2.16
C ALA A 263 6.38 7.37 1.78
N ARG A 264 6.78 6.43 2.65
CA ARG A 264 7.80 5.42 2.29
C ARG A 264 7.36 4.54 1.13
N ALA A 265 6.12 4.05 1.18
CA ALA A 265 5.55 3.22 0.13
C ALA A 265 5.45 3.96 -1.20
N TRP A 266 5.24 5.29 -1.17
CA TRP A 266 5.27 6.16 -2.34
C TRP A 266 6.70 6.33 -2.89
N CYS A 267 7.67 6.64 -2.03
CA CYS A 267 9.07 6.81 -2.46
C CYS A 267 9.71 5.53 -3.02
N ALA A 268 9.23 4.36 -2.59
CA ALA A 268 9.68 3.06 -3.07
C ALA A 268 8.94 2.58 -4.33
N THR A 269 8.01 3.39 -4.86
CA THR A 269 7.26 3.10 -6.09
C THR A 269 7.72 4.04 -7.20
N ASP A 270 7.91 3.50 -8.39
CA ASP A 270 8.23 4.28 -9.58
C ASP A 270 6.94 4.84 -10.19
N TYR A 271 6.66 6.13 -10.01
CA TYR A 271 5.52 6.78 -10.67
C TYR A 271 5.93 7.50 -11.98
N GLY A 272 7.16 7.28 -12.45
CA GLY A 272 7.74 7.96 -13.60
C GLY A 272 8.15 9.40 -13.30
N GLU A 273 8.65 10.12 -14.30
CA GLU A 273 8.97 11.54 -14.17
C GLU A 273 7.71 12.36 -13.89
N THR A 274 7.54 12.78 -12.64
CA THR A 274 6.59 13.83 -12.29
C THR A 274 7.17 15.14 -12.80
N MET A 275 6.71 15.63 -13.95
CA MET A 275 6.83 17.06 -14.23
C MET A 275 6.13 17.77 -13.08
N ASP A 276 6.90 18.54 -12.31
CA ASP A 276 6.46 19.35 -11.18
C ASP A 276 5.45 20.37 -11.69
N THR A 277 4.19 19.96 -11.80
CA THR A 277 3.08 20.88 -11.86
C THR A 277 2.76 21.19 -10.42
N GLY A 278 3.23 22.34 -9.95
CA GLY A 278 2.83 22.99 -8.70
C GLY A 278 1.32 23.32 -8.69
N GLY A 279 0.49 22.30 -8.84
CA GLY A 279 -0.95 22.35 -8.94
C GLY A 279 -1.57 22.03 -7.60
N LYS A 280 -2.05 23.08 -6.94
CA LYS A 280 -2.92 23.04 -5.76
C LYS A 280 -3.89 21.85 -5.84
N HIS A 281 -3.71 20.84 -4.98
CA HIS A 281 -4.81 19.97 -4.59
C HIS A 281 -5.85 20.87 -3.91
N LYS A 282 -6.82 21.35 -4.68
CA LYS A 282 -8.08 21.81 -4.12
C LYS A 282 -8.73 20.58 -3.49
N SER A 283 -8.85 20.61 -2.17
CA SER A 283 -9.75 19.74 -1.44
C SER A 283 -11.13 19.82 -2.10
N ASN A 284 -11.66 18.70 -2.57
CA ASN A 284 -13.09 18.57 -2.83
C ASN A 284 -13.81 18.59 -1.47
N ALA A 285 -13.99 19.81 -0.98
CA ALA A 285 -14.94 20.19 0.06
C ALA A 285 -15.87 21.21 -0.60
N ASP A 286 -16.59 20.78 -1.64
CA ASP A 286 -17.82 21.41 -2.07
C ASP A 286 -18.59 20.47 -3.01
N GLN A 287 -19.36 19.56 -2.42
CA GLN A 287 -20.53 18.99 -3.08
C GLN A 287 -21.64 18.93 -2.03
N GLY A 288 -22.09 20.12 -1.66
CA GLY A 288 -23.24 20.34 -0.80
C GLY A 288 -24.19 21.34 -1.46
N LYS A 289 -25.04 20.86 -2.38
CA LYS A 289 -26.41 21.34 -2.66
C LYS A 289 -26.93 20.70 -3.95
N GLN A 290 -28.23 20.37 -3.93
CA GLN A 290 -29.00 19.50 -4.84
C GLN A 290 -28.80 18.04 -4.42
N ASP A 291 -29.66 17.42 -3.59
CA ASP A 291 -31.12 17.44 -3.62
C ASP A 291 -31.73 17.50 -2.22
N ALA A 292 -32.57 18.51 -2.00
CA ALA A 292 -33.49 18.59 -0.88
C ALA A 292 -34.91 18.36 -1.42
N ALA A 293 -35.38 17.13 -1.27
CA ALA A 293 -36.77 16.66 -1.24
C ALA A 293 -36.63 15.12 -1.28
N SER A 294 -37.13 14.32 -0.36
CA SER A 294 -38.28 14.43 0.53
C SER A 294 -38.30 13.10 1.28
N ILE A 295 -38.47 13.10 2.61
CA ILE A 295 -39.20 12.09 3.39
C ILE A 295 -39.43 12.77 4.74
N THR A 296 -40.58 13.42 4.86
CA THR A 296 -41.22 13.68 6.15
C THR A 296 -41.80 12.35 6.63
N MET A 297 -41.44 11.96 7.85
CA MET A 297 -42.26 11.07 8.65
C MET A 297 -43.50 11.87 9.07
N ASP A 298 -44.69 11.29 8.96
CA ASP A 298 -45.75 11.54 9.92
C ASP A 298 -46.75 10.38 9.92
N THR A 299 -47.18 10.08 11.14
CA THR A 299 -48.13 9.09 11.60
C THR A 299 -49.59 9.55 11.46
N ASP A 300 -50.48 8.55 11.48
CA ASP A 300 -51.84 8.52 12.06
C ASP A 300 -53.12 8.76 11.21
N VAL A 301 -53.89 7.64 11.10
CA VAL A 301 -55.28 7.39 11.59
C VAL A 301 -56.52 7.95 10.85
N THR A 302 -57.44 7.01 10.56
CA THR A 302 -58.93 7.05 10.32
C THR A 302 -59.48 7.81 9.10
N GLU A 303 -60.59 7.48 8.43
CA GLU A 303 -61.66 6.47 8.56
C GLU A 303 -62.44 6.39 7.22
N ASP A 304 -63.24 5.33 7.07
CA ASP A 304 -64.43 5.16 6.22
C ASP A 304 -64.35 4.97 4.69
N GLY A 305 -65.03 3.90 4.24
CA GLY A 305 -65.55 3.78 2.88
C GLY A 305 -65.65 2.35 2.35
N ALA A 306 -66.76 1.67 2.64
CA ALA A 306 -67.08 0.29 2.25
C ALA A 306 -67.00 -0.01 0.73
N ILE A 307 -66.86 -1.30 0.37
CA ILE A 307 -67.85 -2.09 -0.41
C ILE A 307 -67.33 -3.54 -0.68
N ARG A 308 -68.04 -4.48 -0.05
CA ARG A 308 -68.58 -5.77 -0.51
C ARG A 308 -67.69 -6.84 -1.16
N THR A 309 -67.70 -7.98 -0.47
CA THR A 309 -67.68 -9.36 -0.97
C THR A 309 -68.71 -9.63 -2.08
N ALA A 310 -68.31 -10.40 -3.09
CA ALA A 310 -69.20 -11.31 -3.81
C ALA A 310 -68.40 -12.55 -4.26
N GLU A 311 -68.85 -13.70 -3.79
CA GLU A 311 -68.48 -15.04 -4.25
C GLU A 311 -68.94 -15.26 -5.70
N GLN A 312 -68.14 -16.02 -6.46
CA GLN A 312 -68.56 -17.15 -7.29
C GLN A 312 -67.34 -17.96 -7.70
#